data_AF-A0A7W0GA28-F1
#
_entry.id   AF-A0A7W0GA28-F1
#
_cell.length_a   1.000
_cell.length_b   1.000
_cell.length_c   1.000
_cell.angle_alpha   90.00
_cell.angle_beta   90.00
_cell.angle_gamma   90.00
#
_symmetry.space_group_name_H-M   'P 1'
#
loop_
_entity.id
_entity.type
_entity.pdbx_description
1 polymer ?
#
loop_
_entity_poly.entity_id
_entity_poly.type
_entity_poly.pdbx_seq_one_letter_code
_entity_poly.pdbx_strand_id
1 'polypeptide(L)'
;MADPTFLIDADGRVAFYNMWTHAPTLKRALDELLARDGRGVVGGGIDRTPHLLASFVDGYRGPRRGGRRGVLEYDLGGFGAGSLSFLGSKAKPLLAPFALRAAPRGDPLED
;
A
#
# COMPACT_ATOMS: atom_id res chain seq x y z
N MET A 1 -5.89 -7.59 4.53
CA MET A 1 -4.98 -8.36 5.39
C MET A 1 -3.72 -7.52 5.57
N ALA A 2 -3.19 -7.41 6.78
CA ALA A 2 -1.95 -6.67 6.99
C ALA A 2 -0.79 -7.38 6.27
N ASP A 3 0.06 -6.62 5.60
CA ASP A 3 1.27 -7.08 4.93
C ASP A 3 2.40 -6.14 5.38
N PRO A 4 3.10 -6.49 6.48
CA PRO A 4 4.10 -5.60 7.05
C PRO A 4 5.42 -5.71 6.28
N THR A 5 6.02 -4.57 5.96
CA THR A 5 7.36 -4.47 5.38
C THR A 5 8.32 -3.77 6.34
N PHE A 6 9.55 -4.26 6.38
CA PHE A 6 10.65 -3.70 7.16
C PHE A 6 11.85 -3.40 6.25
N LEU A 7 12.57 -2.31 6.52
CA LEU A 7 13.92 -2.09 6.01
C LEU A 7 14.90 -2.25 7.16
N ILE A 8 15.96 -3.01 6.91
CA ILE A 8 17.04 -3.27 7.86
C ILE A 8 18.28 -2.51 7.37
N ASP A 9 18.92 -1.77 8.26
CA ASP A 9 20.18 -1.07 7.97
C ASP A 9 21.39 -2.02 7.96
N ALA A 10 22.54 -1.50 7.55
CA ALA A 10 23.80 -2.24 7.47
C ALA A 10 24.29 -2.78 8.83
N ASP A 11 23.79 -2.24 9.94
CA ASP A 11 24.14 -2.66 11.31
C ASP A 11 23.12 -3.66 11.88
N GLY A 12 22.14 -4.11 11.08
CA GLY A 12 21.13 -5.08 11.46
C GLY A 12 19.95 -4.50 12.25
N ARG A 13 19.77 -3.17 12.25
CA ARG A 13 18.69 -2.47 12.97
C ARG A 13 17.54 -2.13 12.04
N VAL A 14 16.34 -1.99 12.58
CA VAL A 14 15.18 -1.56 11.80
C VAL A 14 15.31 -0.07 11.47
N ALA A 15 15.50 0.24 10.18
CA ALA A 15 15.57 1.60 9.66
C ALA A 15 14.20 2.19 9.34
N PHE A 16 13.24 1.33 8.96
CA PHE A 16 11.89 1.72 8.59
C PHE A 16 10.90 0.54 8.73
N TYR A 17 9.65 0.86 9.08
CA TYR A 17 8.54 -0.09 9.18
C TYR A 17 7.28 0.47 8.50
N ASN A 18 6.55 -0.40 7.80
CA ASN A 18 5.22 -0.09 7.30
C ASN A 18 4.29 -1.30 7.52
N MET A 19 3.17 -1.09 8.22
CA MET A 19 2.18 -2.14 8.49
C MET A 19 1.39 -2.58 7.24
N TRP A 20 1.27 -1.69 6.25
CA TRP A 20 0.56 -1.92 5.00
C TRP A 20 1.49 -1.58 3.83
N THR A 21 2.16 -2.59 3.26
CA THR A 21 3.11 -2.41 2.16
C THR A 21 2.60 -1.46 1.09
N HIS A 22 3.37 -0.40 0.85
CA HIS A 22 3.13 0.59 -0.20
C HIS A 22 4.45 0.91 -0.90
N ALA A 23 4.58 0.41 -2.14
CA ALA A 23 5.83 0.43 -2.91
C ALA A 23 6.49 1.82 -3.04
N PRO A 24 5.75 2.94 -3.25
CA PRO A 24 6.37 4.27 -3.33
C PRO A 24 6.96 4.74 -2.01
N THR A 25 6.28 4.48 -0.88
CA THR A 25 6.83 4.84 0.43
C THR A 25 8.09 4.02 0.69
N LEU A 26 8.04 2.72 0.39
CA LEU A 26 9.19 1.84 0.56
C LEU A 26 10.38 2.26 -0.31
N LYS A 27 10.15 2.60 -1.59
CA LYS A 27 11.21 3.10 -2.47
C LYS A 27 11.83 4.37 -1.93
N ARG A 28 11.04 5.35 -1.49
CA ARG A 28 11.57 6.59 -0.90
C ARG A 28 12.42 6.32 0.34
N ALA A 29 11.94 5.45 1.23
CA ALA A 29 12.68 5.05 2.42
C ALA A 29 13.99 4.33 2.04
N LEU A 30 13.95 3.45 1.04
CA LEU A 30 15.14 2.75 0.55
C LEU A 30 16.15 3.71 -0.08
N ASP A 31 15.71 4.64 -0.94
CA ASP A 31 16.57 5.64 -1.57
C ASP A 31 17.24 6.51 -0.50
N GLU A 32 16.49 6.94 0.53
CA GLU A 32 17.03 7.70 1.67
C GLU A 32 18.05 6.88 2.47
N LEU A 33 17.82 5.57 2.63
CA LEU A 33 18.75 4.68 3.34
C LEU A 33 20.04 4.50 2.56
N LEU A 34 19.94 4.31 1.25
CA LEU A 34 21.09 4.21 0.35
C LEU A 34 21.90 5.51 0.31
N ALA A 35 21.23 6.67 0.32
CA ALA A 35 21.87 7.98 0.40
C ALA A 35 22.63 8.22 1.73
N ARG A 36 22.41 7.38 2.74
CA ARG A 36 23.09 7.41 4.05
C ARG A 36 24.03 6.21 4.25
N ASP A 37 24.60 5.70 3.16
CA ASP A 37 25.48 4.52 3.16
C ASP A 37 24.86 3.29 3.83
N GLY A 38 23.54 3.15 3.70
CA GLY A 38 22.79 2.04 4.26
C GLY A 38 22.56 2.11 5.77
N ARG A 39 22.72 3.27 6.42
CA ARG A 39 22.63 3.40 7.89
C ARG A 39 21.60 4.40 8.38
N GLY A 40 21.01 4.08 9.54
CA GLY A 40 20.14 4.98 10.30
C GLY A 40 18.66 4.94 9.89
N VAL A 41 17.83 5.64 10.67
CA VAL A 41 16.37 5.66 10.50
C VAL A 41 15.95 6.57 9.35
N VAL A 42 15.07 6.09 8.47
CA VAL A 42 14.64 6.78 7.25
C VAL A 42 13.13 6.88 7.16
N GLY A 43 12.59 7.81 6.36
CA GLY A 43 11.16 7.95 6.12
C GLY A 43 10.33 8.18 7.40
N GLY A 44 10.93 8.74 8.45
CA GLY A 44 10.31 8.91 9.77
C GLY A 44 10.19 7.63 10.60
N GLY A 45 10.85 6.54 10.19
CA GLY A 45 10.96 5.26 10.88
C GLY A 45 9.71 4.38 10.82
N ILE A 46 8.52 4.98 10.70
CA ILE A 46 7.25 4.25 10.56
C ILE A 46 6.34 4.98 9.57
N ASP A 47 5.88 4.29 8.53
CA ASP A 47 4.73 4.74 7.75
C ASP A 47 3.43 4.41 8.51
N ARG A 48 2.74 5.47 8.94
CA ARG A 48 1.44 5.39 9.63
C ARG A 48 0.27 5.60 8.67
N THR A 49 0.53 5.79 7.39
CA THR A 49 -0.49 6.15 6.41
C THR A 49 -1.31 4.92 6.02
N PRO A 50 -2.65 4.96 6.16
CA PRO A 50 -3.50 3.89 5.65
C PRO A 50 -3.55 3.87 4.12
N HIS A 51 -3.04 2.80 3.51
CA HIS A 51 -3.01 2.63 2.04
C HIS A 51 -4.28 1.97 1.51
N LEU A 52 -5.43 2.58 1.81
CA LEU A 52 -6.75 1.97 1.62
C LEU A 52 -7.23 1.97 0.15
N LEU A 53 -6.70 2.85 -0.69
CA LEU A 53 -7.20 3.03 -2.05
C LEU A 53 -6.97 1.78 -2.93
N ALA A 54 -5.85 1.08 -2.76
CA ALA A 54 -5.59 -0.20 -3.41
C ALA A 54 -6.60 -1.27 -2.94
N SER A 55 -6.88 -1.32 -1.64
CA SER A 55 -7.89 -2.23 -1.07
C SER A 55 -9.30 -1.91 -1.60
N PHE A 56 -9.62 -0.65 -1.82
CA PHE A 56 -10.89 -0.23 -2.43
C PHE A 56 -11.00 -0.64 -3.90
N VAL A 57 -9.97 -0.41 -4.70
CA VAL A 57 -10.01 -0.68 -6.15
C VAL A 57 -9.92 -2.18 -6.47
N ASP A 58 -9.11 -2.93 -5.73
CA ASP A 58 -8.83 -4.34 -6.03
C ASP A 58 -9.50 -5.34 -5.06
N GLY A 59 -9.98 -4.88 -3.91
CA GLY A 59 -10.50 -5.74 -2.82
C GLY A 59 -11.76 -6.53 -3.16
N TYR A 60 -12.53 -6.13 -4.17
CA TYR A 60 -13.79 -6.82 -4.52
C TYR A 60 -13.57 -8.22 -5.10
N ARG A 61 -12.39 -8.49 -5.67
CA ARG A 61 -12.13 -9.73 -6.42
C ARG A 61 -12.19 -10.98 -5.53
N GLY A 62 -11.75 -10.86 -4.27
CA GLY A 62 -11.77 -11.95 -3.28
C GLY A 62 -13.19 -12.35 -2.87
N PRO A 63 -13.97 -11.45 -2.25
CA PRO A 63 -15.35 -11.71 -1.84
C PRO A 63 -16.24 -12.20 -2.98
N ARG A 64 -16.07 -11.66 -4.19
CA ARG A 64 -16.82 -12.10 -5.39
C ARG A 64 -16.63 -13.58 -5.71
N ARG A 65 -15.46 -14.17 -5.43
CA ARG A 65 -15.22 -15.61 -5.65
C ARG A 65 -16.04 -16.48 -4.71
N GLY A 66 -16.39 -15.97 -3.53
CA GLY A 66 -17.31 -16.61 -2.57
C GLY A 66 -18.79 -16.40 -2.90
N GLY A 67 -19.12 -15.80 -4.05
CA GLY A 67 -20.50 -15.51 -4.46
C GLY A 67 -21.19 -14.45 -3.60
N ARG A 68 -22.52 -14.41 -3.65
CA ARG A 68 -23.34 -13.41 -2.92
C ARG A 68 -23.10 -13.43 -1.41
N ARG A 69 -22.92 -14.63 -0.84
CA ARG A 69 -22.66 -14.81 0.59
C ARG A 69 -21.30 -14.23 1.01
N GLY A 70 -20.25 -14.47 0.22
CA GLY A 70 -18.93 -13.89 0.49
C GLY A 70 -18.91 -12.36 0.42
N VAL A 71 -19.68 -11.75 -0.48
CA VAL A 71 -19.84 -10.28 -0.52
C VAL A 71 -20.59 -9.76 0.69
N LEU A 72 -21.68 -10.43 1.09
CA LEU A 72 -22.49 -10.03 2.24
C LEU A 72 -21.71 -10.13 3.56
N GLU A 73 -20.98 -11.23 3.77
CA GLU A 73 -20.13 -11.42 4.95
C GLU A 73 -19.00 -10.40 5.00
N TYR A 74 -18.43 -10.05 3.84
CA TYR A 74 -17.42 -8.99 3.76
C TYR A 74 -18.01 -7.59 4.05
N ASP A 75 -19.23 -7.31 3.61
CA ASP A 75 -19.94 -6.07 3.94
C ASP A 75 -20.28 -5.97 5.43
N LEU A 76 -20.77 -7.05 6.03
CA LEU A 76 -21.15 -7.10 7.45
C LEU A 76 -19.92 -7.01 8.36
N GLY A 77 -18.85 -7.75 8.04
CA GLY A 77 -17.61 -7.74 8.83
C GLY A 77 -16.73 -6.51 8.60
N GLY A 78 -16.90 -5.83 7.46
CA GLY A 78 -16.10 -4.67 7.06
C GLY A 78 -16.84 -3.34 7.08
N PHE A 79 -18.06 -3.28 7.65
CA PHE A 79 -18.90 -2.07 7.67
C PHE A 79 -19.09 -1.44 6.28
N GLY A 80 -19.58 -2.21 5.32
CA GLY A 80 -19.82 -1.75 3.94
C GLY A 80 -18.60 -1.84 3.01
N ALA A 81 -17.54 -2.53 3.42
CA ALA A 81 -16.32 -2.71 2.64
C ALA A 81 -16.54 -3.43 1.30
N GLY A 82 -17.51 -4.34 1.20
CA GLY A 82 -17.88 -5.03 -0.04
C GLY A 82 -18.56 -4.13 -1.05
N SER A 83 -19.50 -3.30 -0.61
CA SER A 83 -20.18 -2.29 -1.40
C SER A 83 -19.21 -1.20 -1.86
N LEU A 84 -18.32 -0.75 -0.95
CA LEU A 84 -17.24 0.18 -1.27
C LEU A 84 -16.28 -0.43 -2.31
N SER A 85 -15.72 -1.62 -2.06
CA SER A 85 -14.81 -2.24 -3.02
C SER A 85 -15.48 -2.59 -4.35
N PHE A 86 -16.77 -2.90 -4.37
CA PHE A 86 -17.53 -3.07 -5.62
C PHE A 86 -17.52 -1.79 -6.44
N LEU A 87 -17.85 -0.65 -5.82
CA LEU A 87 -17.83 0.66 -6.48
C LEU A 87 -16.40 1.00 -6.95
N GLY A 88 -15.39 0.76 -6.13
CA GLY A 88 -13.99 0.94 -6.48
C GLY A 88 -13.55 0.09 -7.67
N SER A 89 -14.01 -1.16 -7.76
CA SER A 89 -13.71 -2.04 -8.88
C SER A 89 -14.33 -1.56 -10.20
N LYS A 90 -15.49 -0.88 -10.15
CA LYS A 90 -16.15 -0.27 -11.31
C LYS A 90 -15.44 1.00 -11.76
N ALA A 91 -14.98 1.81 -10.80
CA ALA A 91 -14.21 3.02 -11.04
C ALA A 91 -12.72 2.75 -11.33
N LYS A 92 -12.28 1.48 -11.32
CA LYS A 92 -10.88 1.06 -11.52
C LYS A 92 -10.19 1.72 -12.73
N PRO A 93 -10.79 1.88 -13.92
CA PRO A 93 -10.09 2.53 -15.04
C PRO A 93 -9.64 3.97 -14.72
N LEU A 94 -10.39 4.67 -13.89
CA LEU A 94 -10.09 6.04 -13.47
C LEU A 94 -9.20 6.08 -12.22
N LEU A 95 -9.39 5.12 -11.31
CA LEU A 95 -8.71 5.10 -10.02
C LEU A 95 -7.39 4.31 -10.03
N ALA A 96 -7.20 3.40 -10.99
CA ALA A 96 -6.01 2.55 -11.09
C ALA A 96 -4.69 3.33 -11.09
N PRO A 97 -4.54 4.47 -11.79
CA PRO A 97 -3.31 5.28 -11.73
C PRO A 97 -2.97 5.79 -10.33
N PHE A 98 -4.00 5.98 -9.48
CA PHE A 98 -3.84 6.45 -8.11
C PHE A 98 -3.74 5.30 -7.11
N ALA A 99 -4.38 4.16 -7.40
CA ALA A 99 -4.44 2.98 -6.55
C ALA A 99 -3.21 2.07 -6.70
N LEU A 100 -2.70 1.90 -7.93
CA LEU A 100 -1.47 1.19 -8.23
C LEU A 100 -0.36 2.20 -8.47
N ARG A 101 0.11 2.84 -7.39
CA ARG A 101 1.41 3.53 -7.44
C ARG A 101 2.52 2.46 -7.43
N ALA A 102 2.70 1.76 -8.55
CA ALA A 102 3.76 0.75 -8.69
C ALA A 102 5.13 1.39 -8.94
N ALA A 103 5.16 2.61 -9.49
CA ALA A 103 6.35 3.44 -9.60
C ALA A 103 6.17 4.72 -8.76
N PRO A 104 7.19 5.17 -8.02
CA PRO A 104 7.22 6.54 -7.56
C PRO A 104 7.10 7.43 -8.79
N ARG A 105 6.25 8.45 -8.73
CA ARG A 105 6.25 9.50 -9.73
C ARG A 105 7.66 10.08 -9.73
N GLY A 106 8.42 9.86 -10.80
CA GLY A 106 9.75 10.42 -10.93
C GLY A 106 9.65 11.93 -10.73
N ASP A 107 10.45 12.47 -9.83
CA ASP A 107 10.80 13.88 -9.96
C ASP A 107 11.45 14.05 -11.34
N PRO A 108 11.16 15.14 -12.06
CA PRO A 108 11.93 15.46 -13.25
C PRO A 108 13.39 15.58 -12.79
N LEU A 109 14.27 14.76 -13.37
CA LEU A 109 15.69 15.07 -13.33
C LEU A 109 15.83 16.41 -14.04
N GLU A 110 16.13 17.45 -13.26
CA GLU A 110 16.55 18.73 -13.80
C GLU A 110 17.85 18.50 -14.58
N ASP A 111 17.83 18.82 -15.87
CA ASP A 111 18.99 19.09 -16.72
C ASP A 111 19.06 20.62 -16.95
#